data_AF-A0A351UU09-F1
#
_entry.id   AF-A0A351UU09-F1
#
_cell.length_a   1.000
_cell.length_b   1.000
_cell.length_c   1.000
_cell.angle_alpha   90.00
_cell.angle_beta   90.00
_cell.angle_gamma   90.00
#
_symmetry.space_group_name_H-M   'P 1'
#
loop_
_entity.id
_entity.type
_entity.pdbx_description
1 polymer ?
#
loop_
_entity_poly.entity_id
_entity_poly.type
_entity_poly.pdbx_seq_one_letter_code
_entity_poly.pdbx_strand_id
1 'polypeptide(L)'
;SDCLRDYILRYFGEYKENYCGNCTNCRSHFEERNVTGIAKILLKCIRDSRQRYGINVILETVHGSDTAKVRQYHMENNSCYGALKQENVVKLRQVMNHLLLKGYLDTTNDAYRILKLTEHSEQVLSGKEMLRMKFPKEQKKEPAARKSGRGRVEGAFVLGEEGRALFERLRHLRMDIAREEKVPPYIVCTDKTLVHMCQVKPTNKREMLQVSGIGEHKYEKYGERFLEVCREERTCVTTKERV
;
A
#
# COMPACT_ATOMS: atom_id res chain seq x y z
N SER A 1 0.47 -10.22 3.60
CA SER A 1 -0.41 -10.98 2.70
C SER A 1 -1.66 -10.17 2.44
N ASP A 2 -1.91 -9.78 1.19
CA ASP A 2 -3.03 -8.90 0.84
C ASP A 2 -4.36 -9.64 0.72
N CYS A 3 -5.46 -8.90 0.80
CA CYS A 3 -6.79 -9.46 0.69
C CYS A 3 -7.03 -10.06 -0.71
N LEU A 4 -7.37 -11.36 -0.74
CA LEU A 4 -7.63 -12.06 -2.00
C LEU A 4 -8.78 -11.44 -2.81
N ARG A 5 -9.82 -10.94 -2.14
CA ARG A 5 -10.96 -10.32 -2.84
C ARG A 5 -10.59 -8.96 -3.44
N ASP A 6 -9.85 -8.14 -2.70
CA ASP A 6 -9.35 -6.86 -3.21
C ASP A 6 -8.41 -7.08 -4.41
N TYR A 7 -7.52 -8.09 -4.32
CA TYR A 7 -6.67 -8.51 -5.43
C TYR A 7 -7.47 -8.86 -6.70
N ILE A 8 -8.56 -9.64 -6.55
CA ILE A 8 -9.43 -10.00 -7.68
C ILE A 8 -10.18 -8.78 -8.23
N LEU A 9 -10.71 -7.91 -7.36
CA LEU A 9 -11.45 -6.72 -7.81
C LEU A 9 -10.56 -5.75 -8.59
N ARG A 10 -9.31 -5.55 -8.15
CA ARG A 10 -8.33 -4.73 -8.87
C ARG A 10 -8.02 -5.26 -10.27
N TYR A 11 -8.04 -6.58 -10.47
CA TYR A 11 -7.86 -7.18 -11.79
C TYR A 11 -8.97 -6.77 -12.77
N PHE A 12 -10.21 -6.61 -12.29
CA PHE A 12 -11.35 -6.17 -13.08
C PHE A 12 -11.56 -4.64 -13.08
N GLY A 13 -10.60 -3.87 -12.55
CA GLY A 13 -10.70 -2.41 -12.47
C GLY A 13 -11.69 -1.89 -11.44
N GLU A 14 -12.16 -2.75 -10.53
CA GLU A 14 -13.02 -2.37 -9.41
C GLU A 14 -12.17 -2.05 -8.17
N TYR A 15 -12.31 -0.84 -7.64
CA TYR A 15 -11.57 -0.41 -6.46
C TYR A 15 -12.48 -0.39 -5.23
N LYS A 16 -12.15 -1.19 -4.22
CA LYS A 16 -12.79 -1.19 -2.89
C LYS A 16 -11.74 -1.23 -1.78
N GLU A 17 -12.19 -1.28 -0.52
CA GLU A 17 -11.34 -1.34 0.66
C GLU A 17 -10.36 -2.52 0.63
N ASN A 18 -9.15 -2.29 1.15
CA ASN A 18 -8.01 -3.22 1.10
C ASN A 18 -8.24 -4.57 1.82
N TYR A 19 -9.35 -4.75 2.55
CA TYR A 19 -9.66 -5.97 3.30
C TYR A 19 -11.15 -6.31 3.27
N CYS A 20 -11.50 -7.46 2.71
CA CYS A 20 -12.89 -7.89 2.56
C CYS A 20 -13.47 -8.63 3.77
N GLY A 21 -12.67 -8.89 4.81
CA GLY A 21 -13.08 -9.53 6.06
C GLY A 21 -13.47 -11.02 5.99
N ASN A 22 -13.70 -11.57 4.79
CA ASN A 22 -14.21 -12.94 4.61
C ASN A 22 -13.34 -13.87 3.73
N CYS A 23 -12.21 -13.40 3.20
CA CYS A 23 -11.29 -14.27 2.46
C CYS A 23 -10.28 -14.96 3.39
N THR A 24 -9.69 -16.06 2.94
CA THR A 24 -8.67 -16.84 3.67
C THR A 24 -7.49 -16.00 4.16
N ASN A 25 -7.00 -15.06 3.36
CA ASN A 25 -5.92 -14.13 3.74
C ASN A 25 -6.35 -13.12 4.81
N CYS A 26 -7.63 -12.75 4.84
CA CYS A 26 -8.17 -11.96 5.92
C CYS A 26 -8.30 -12.82 7.19
N ARG A 27 -8.84 -14.04 7.09
CA ARG A 27 -9.23 -14.87 8.26
C ARG A 27 -8.08 -15.36 9.16
N SER A 28 -6.82 -15.24 8.75
CA SER A 28 -5.71 -15.98 9.37
C SER A 28 -4.93 -15.25 10.49
N HIS A 29 -4.99 -13.92 10.66
CA HIS A 29 -4.28 -13.25 11.78
C HIS A 29 -4.96 -11.93 12.20
N PHE A 30 -5.99 -12.01 13.04
CA PHE A 30 -6.60 -10.85 13.66
C PHE A 30 -6.26 -10.75 15.15
N GLU A 31 -6.13 -9.52 15.64
CA GLU A 31 -6.17 -9.19 17.05
C GLU A 31 -7.43 -8.36 17.33
N GLU A 32 -8.17 -8.72 18.39
CA GLU A 32 -9.27 -7.88 18.86
C GLU A 32 -8.72 -6.76 19.73
N ARG A 33 -8.98 -5.51 19.33
CA ARG A 33 -8.63 -4.33 20.10
C ARG A 33 -9.88 -3.57 20.49
N ASN A 34 -9.87 -2.99 21.68
CA ASN A 34 -10.91 -2.08 22.12
C ASN A 34 -10.78 -0.74 21.36
N VAL A 35 -11.86 -0.31 20.71
CA VAL A 35 -11.92 0.96 19.95
C VAL A 35 -12.96 1.92 20.49
N THR A 36 -13.51 1.66 21.68
CA THR A 36 -14.61 2.43 22.28
C THR A 36 -14.26 3.91 22.43
N GLY A 37 -13.03 4.24 22.83
CA GLY A 37 -12.58 5.63 22.97
C GLY A 37 -12.61 6.40 21.64
N ILE A 38 -12.07 5.78 20.57
CA ILE A 38 -12.09 6.34 19.21
C ILE A 38 -13.54 6.49 18.75
N ALA A 39 -14.36 5.44 18.91
CA ALA A 39 -15.76 5.44 18.50
C ALA A 39 -16.54 6.56 19.18
N LYS A 40 -16.42 6.73 20.50
CA LYS A 40 -17.09 7.81 21.25
C LYS A 40 -16.74 9.19 20.69
N ILE A 41 -15.48 9.45 20.37
CA ILE A 41 -15.05 10.75 19.82
C ILE A 41 -15.61 10.95 18.41
N LEU A 42 -15.59 9.93 17.55
CA LEU A 42 -16.18 10.02 16.22
C LEU A 42 -17.68 10.31 16.27
N LEU A 43 -18.43 9.57 17.07
CA LEU A 43 -19.87 9.75 17.26
C LEU A 43 -20.19 11.13 17.84
N LYS A 44 -19.42 11.57 18.85
CA LYS A 44 -19.57 12.91 19.44
C LYS A 44 -19.29 14.01 18.41
N CYS A 45 -18.24 13.88 17.60
CA CYS A 45 -17.92 14.84 16.55
C CYS A 45 -19.07 14.96 15.55
N ILE A 46 -19.67 13.84 15.13
CA ILE A 46 -20.84 13.82 14.21
C ILE A 46 -22.04 14.53 14.86
N ARG A 47 -22.32 14.24 16.13
CA ARG A 47 -23.39 14.87 16.93
C ARG A 47 -23.20 16.38 17.03
N ASP A 48 -22.03 16.82 17.47
CA ASP A 48 -21.69 18.23 17.67
C ASP A 48 -21.71 19.00 16.34
N SER A 49 -21.41 18.31 15.23
CA SER A 49 -21.50 18.84 13.86
C SER A 49 -22.93 18.88 13.30
N ARG A 50 -23.93 18.54 14.11
CA ARG A 50 -25.34 18.43 13.72
C ARG A 50 -25.59 17.49 12.54
N GLN A 51 -24.73 16.47 12.37
CA GLN A 51 -24.89 15.44 11.34
C GLN A 51 -24.99 16.02 9.91
N ARG A 52 -24.11 16.98 9.58
CA ARG A 52 -24.12 17.71 8.29
C ARG A 52 -23.01 17.32 7.32
N TYR A 53 -22.04 16.52 7.77
CA TYR A 53 -20.83 16.24 7.01
C TYR A 53 -20.62 14.76 6.74
N GLY A 54 -19.92 14.46 5.66
CA GLY A 54 -19.50 13.11 5.32
C GLY A 54 -18.22 12.69 6.05
N ILE A 55 -17.83 11.43 5.83
CA ILE A 55 -16.71 10.75 6.51
C ILE A 55 -15.42 11.59 6.53
N ASN A 56 -15.00 12.15 5.40
CA ASN A 56 -13.69 12.80 5.29
C ASN A 56 -13.57 14.04 6.19
N VAL A 57 -14.61 14.89 6.24
CA VAL A 57 -14.59 16.10 7.08
C VAL A 57 -14.51 15.72 8.56
N ILE A 58 -15.26 14.69 8.98
CA ILE A 58 -15.23 14.21 10.37
C ILE A 58 -13.86 13.65 10.72
N LEU A 59 -13.27 12.82 9.85
CA LEU A 59 -11.93 12.25 10.08
C LEU A 59 -10.85 13.34 10.15
N GLU A 60 -10.87 14.30 9.23
CA GLU A 60 -9.94 15.44 9.22
C GLU A 60 -10.10 16.30 10.48
N THR A 61 -11.34 16.52 10.95
CA THR A 61 -11.64 17.26 12.17
C THR A 61 -11.04 16.57 13.39
N VAL A 62 -11.36 15.30 13.63
CA VAL A 62 -10.89 14.60 14.84
C VAL A 62 -9.38 14.37 14.85
N HIS A 63 -8.76 14.26 13.67
CA HIS A 63 -7.31 14.17 13.53
C HIS A 63 -6.63 15.54 13.70
N GLY A 64 -7.37 16.65 13.56
CA GLY A 64 -6.84 18.02 13.67
C GLY A 64 -6.09 18.46 12.42
N SER A 65 -6.53 18.01 11.25
CA SER A 65 -5.95 18.37 9.96
C SER A 65 -6.41 19.75 9.52
N ASP A 66 -5.48 20.57 9.04
CA ASP A 66 -5.76 21.91 8.55
C ASP A 66 -6.05 21.92 7.03
N THR A 67 -7.20 21.32 6.65
CA THR A 67 -7.64 21.24 5.24
C THR A 67 -8.54 22.40 4.86
N ALA A 68 -8.68 22.67 3.55
CA ALA A 68 -9.57 23.71 3.05
C ALA A 68 -11.03 23.52 3.53
N LYS A 69 -11.52 22.27 3.59
CA LYS A 69 -12.88 21.96 4.06
C LYS A 69 -13.03 22.16 5.56
N VAL A 70 -12.03 21.82 6.37
CA VAL A 70 -12.04 22.06 7.82
C VAL A 70 -12.19 23.56 8.09
N ARG A 71 -11.36 24.39 7.45
CA ARG A 71 -11.42 25.86 7.57
C ARG A 71 -12.74 26.44 7.07
N GLN A 72 -13.21 26.00 5.90
CA GLN A 72 -14.46 26.48 5.30
C GLN A 72 -15.67 26.23 6.20
N TYR A 73 -15.69 25.10 6.91
CA TYR A 73 -16.79 24.70 7.79
C TYR A 73 -16.57 25.10 9.25
N HIS A 74 -15.49 25.83 9.54
CA HIS A 74 -15.09 26.24 10.89
C HIS A 74 -15.00 25.08 11.88
N MET A 75 -14.49 23.95 11.40
CA MET A 75 -14.41 22.71 12.18
C MET A 75 -13.32 22.77 13.24
N GLU A 76 -12.40 23.74 13.17
CA GLU A 76 -11.46 24.08 14.23
C GLU A 76 -12.15 24.45 15.55
N ASN A 77 -13.39 24.93 15.49
CA ASN A 77 -14.19 25.27 16.67
C ASN A 77 -14.96 24.07 17.25
N ASN A 78 -14.91 22.90 16.61
CA ASN A 78 -15.57 21.71 17.09
C ASN A 78 -14.87 21.16 18.35
N SER A 79 -15.63 20.72 19.35
CA SER A 79 -15.08 20.21 20.61
C SER A 79 -14.19 18.97 20.46
N CYS A 80 -14.30 18.26 19.33
CA CYS A 80 -13.50 17.09 19.01
C CYS A 80 -12.33 17.40 18.07
N TYR A 81 -12.08 18.66 17.71
CA TYR A 81 -10.97 19.01 16.81
C TYR A 81 -9.62 18.57 17.39
N GLY A 82 -8.88 17.75 16.65
CA GLY A 82 -7.57 17.23 17.07
C GLY A 82 -7.59 16.22 18.24
N ALA A 83 -8.76 15.77 18.71
CA ALA A 83 -8.88 14.85 19.84
C ALA A 83 -8.26 13.46 19.60
N LEU A 84 -8.00 13.10 18.34
CA LEU A 84 -7.40 11.84 17.90
C LEU A 84 -6.14 12.07 17.04
N LYS A 85 -5.43 13.17 17.25
CA LYS A 85 -4.21 13.52 16.49
C LYS A 85 -3.11 12.45 16.55
N GLN A 86 -3.05 11.67 17.62
CA GLN A 86 -2.11 10.57 17.84
C GLN A 86 -2.48 9.28 17.08
N GLU A 87 -3.70 9.17 16.58
CA GLU A 87 -4.20 7.97 15.92
C GLU A 87 -3.95 8.04 14.41
N ASN A 88 -3.57 6.91 13.81
CA ASN A 88 -3.38 6.84 12.36
C ASN A 88 -4.73 7.04 11.63
N VAL A 89 -4.79 7.95 10.65
CA VAL A 89 -5.99 8.22 9.83
C VAL A 89 -6.60 6.96 9.21
N VAL A 90 -5.76 5.98 8.82
CA VAL A 90 -6.22 4.68 8.29
C VAL A 90 -7.00 3.91 9.37
N LYS A 91 -6.50 3.89 10.61
CA LYS A 91 -7.19 3.27 11.75
C LYS A 91 -8.50 3.99 12.06
N LEU A 92 -8.52 5.32 12.02
CA LEU A 92 -9.74 6.12 12.22
C LEU A 92 -10.81 5.80 11.17
N ARG A 93 -10.40 5.69 9.90
CA ARG A 93 -11.30 5.28 8.81
C ARG A 93 -11.82 3.86 8.99
N GLN A 94 -10.98 2.92 9.42
CA GLN A 94 -11.43 1.55 9.72
C GLN A 94 -12.48 1.52 10.83
N VAL A 95 -12.29 2.30 11.91
CA VAL A 95 -13.29 2.40 12.99
C VAL A 95 -14.59 3.05 12.49
N MET A 96 -14.51 4.10 11.67
CA MET A 96 -15.70 4.73 11.06
C MET A 96 -16.50 3.73 10.20
N ASN A 97 -15.82 2.96 9.36
CA ASN A 97 -16.45 1.95 8.52
C ASN A 97 -17.06 0.82 9.36
N HIS A 98 -16.40 0.45 10.46
CA HIS A 98 -16.94 -0.52 11.40
C HIS A 98 -18.23 -0.04 12.07
N LEU A 99 -18.30 1.25 12.43
CA LEU A 99 -19.51 1.87 12.99
C LEU A 99 -20.68 1.85 11.98
N LEU A 100 -20.41 2.13 10.71
CA LEU A 100 -21.40 2.02 9.62
C LEU A 100 -21.85 0.56 9.44
N LEU A 101 -20.92 -0.38 9.36
CA LEU A 101 -21.22 -1.81 9.18
C LEU A 101 -22.06 -2.38 10.33
N LYS A 102 -21.81 -1.92 11.56
CA LYS A 102 -22.53 -2.34 12.76
C LYS A 102 -23.84 -1.59 12.99
N GLY A 103 -24.19 -0.65 12.11
CA GLY A 103 -25.45 0.09 12.18
C GLY A 103 -25.48 1.14 13.29
N TYR A 104 -24.33 1.57 13.84
CA TYR A 104 -24.27 2.76 14.70
C TYR A 104 -24.42 4.04 13.89
N LEU A 105 -23.93 4.01 12.65
CA LEU A 105 -24.01 5.11 11.70
C LEU A 105 -24.76 4.67 10.46
N ASP A 106 -25.39 5.63 9.80
CA ASP A 106 -25.99 5.50 8.49
C ASP A 106 -25.55 6.67 7.59
N THR A 107 -25.82 6.56 6.29
CA THR A 107 -25.57 7.62 5.30
C THR A 107 -26.82 7.96 4.52
N THR A 108 -26.99 9.24 4.20
CA THR A 108 -28.06 9.67 3.30
C THR A 108 -27.83 9.16 1.87
N ASN A 109 -28.91 9.03 1.09
CA ASN A 109 -28.88 8.57 -0.31
C ASN A 109 -28.58 9.68 -1.33
N ASP A 110 -28.02 10.80 -0.88
CA ASP A 110 -27.68 11.93 -1.73
C ASP A 110 -26.33 11.73 -2.43
N ALA A 111 -26.06 12.53 -3.47
CA ALA A 111 -24.75 12.57 -4.13
C ALA A 111 -23.60 12.85 -3.13
N TYR A 112 -23.89 13.61 -2.07
CA TYR A 112 -22.99 13.80 -0.93
C TYR A 112 -23.52 13.04 0.29
N ARG A 113 -22.92 11.88 0.57
CA ARG A 113 -23.31 11.01 1.68
C ARG A 113 -23.00 11.65 3.02
N ILE A 114 -24.03 12.12 3.72
CA ILE A 114 -23.93 12.72 5.05
C ILE A 114 -24.07 11.63 6.11
N LEU A 115 -23.20 11.65 7.12
CA LEU A 115 -23.27 10.71 8.24
C LEU A 115 -24.41 11.05 9.20
N LYS A 116 -25.20 10.03 9.56
CA LYS A 116 -26.28 10.09 10.54
C LYS A 116 -26.04 9.09 11.66
N LEU A 117 -26.31 9.47 12.90
CA LEU A 117 -26.35 8.60 14.06
C LEU A 117 -27.66 7.81 14.03
N THR A 118 -27.57 6.53 14.40
CA THR A 118 -28.73 5.68 14.66
C THR A 118 -29.02 5.61 16.15
N GLU A 119 -30.10 4.93 16.55
CA GLU A 119 -30.42 4.69 17.95
C GLU A 119 -29.32 3.93 18.70
N HIS A 120 -28.57 3.06 18.00
CA HIS A 120 -27.46 2.31 18.59
C HIS A 120 -26.28 3.19 18.98
N SER A 121 -26.08 4.34 18.32
CA SER A 121 -24.99 5.27 18.66
C SER A 121 -25.02 5.72 20.11
N GLU A 122 -26.22 5.89 20.69
CA GLU A 122 -26.36 6.39 22.05
C GLU A 122 -25.83 5.38 23.08
N GLN A 123 -25.91 4.08 22.81
CA GLN A 123 -25.39 3.03 23.70
C GLN A 123 -23.88 3.15 23.89
N VAL A 124 -23.17 3.52 22.82
CA VAL A 124 -21.72 3.76 22.84
C VAL A 124 -21.43 5.10 23.49
N LEU A 125 -22.17 6.17 23.15
CA LEU A 125 -21.98 7.51 23.71
C LEU A 125 -22.20 7.54 25.23
N SER A 126 -23.25 6.88 25.72
CA SER A 126 -23.56 6.76 27.14
C SER A 126 -22.64 5.78 27.88
N GLY A 127 -21.75 5.07 27.18
CA GLY A 127 -20.83 4.08 27.74
C GLY A 127 -21.48 2.78 28.20
N LYS A 128 -22.70 2.48 27.77
CA LYS A 128 -23.39 1.21 28.06
C LYS A 128 -22.79 0.06 27.25
N GLU A 129 -22.25 0.34 26.06
CA GLU A 129 -21.66 -0.65 25.19
C GLU A 129 -20.17 -0.40 24.93
N MET A 130 -19.39 -1.48 24.90
CA MET A 130 -17.96 -1.47 24.60
C MET A 130 -17.71 -2.02 23.21
N LEU A 131 -17.08 -1.23 22.34
CA LEU A 131 -16.74 -1.64 20.99
C LEU A 131 -15.38 -2.33 20.93
N ARG A 132 -15.38 -3.53 20.36
CA ARG A 132 -14.17 -4.28 19.99
C ARG A 132 -14.16 -4.50 18.49
N MET A 133 -12.99 -4.31 17.88
CA MET A 133 -12.79 -4.50 16.45
C MET A 133 -11.59 -5.41 16.20
N LYS A 134 -11.72 -6.30 15.22
CA LYS A 134 -10.63 -7.15 14.74
C LYS A 134 -9.75 -6.35 13.80
N PHE A 135 -8.50 -6.12 14.19
CA PHE A 135 -7.47 -5.55 13.33
C PHE A 135 -6.60 -6.67 12.77
N PRO A 136 -6.25 -6.65 11.47
CA PRO A 136 -5.16 -7.49 10.98
C PRO A 136 -3.95 -7.21 11.86
N LYS A 137 -3.27 -8.24 12.38
CA LYS A 137 -2.02 -8.03 13.11
C LYS A 137 -1.11 -7.20 12.22
N GLU A 138 -0.76 -6.00 12.68
CA GLU A 138 0.33 -5.26 12.07
C GLU A 138 1.54 -6.19 12.19
N GLN A 139 2.01 -6.73 11.07
CA GLN A 139 3.36 -7.25 11.03
C GLN A 139 4.21 -6.07 11.45
N LYS A 140 4.74 -6.12 12.68
CA LYS A 140 5.78 -5.20 13.11
C LYS A 140 6.83 -5.34 12.01
N LYS A 141 6.87 -4.36 11.11
CA LYS A 141 8.13 -4.06 10.44
C LYS A 141 8.99 -3.68 11.61
N GLU A 142 9.81 -4.63 12.06
CA GLU A 142 10.96 -4.32 12.88
C GLU A 142 11.55 -3.05 12.29
N PRO A 143 11.87 -2.03 13.12
CA PRO A 143 12.56 -0.87 12.59
C PRO A 143 13.67 -1.44 11.74
N ALA A 144 13.65 -1.09 10.45
CA ALA A 144 14.66 -1.57 9.54
C ALA A 144 15.97 -1.07 10.13
N ALA A 145 16.61 -1.93 10.95
CA ALA A 145 18.01 -1.89 11.20
C ALA A 145 18.56 -1.66 9.81
N ARG A 146 19.34 -0.58 9.65
CA ARG A 146 20.06 -0.28 8.44
C ARG A 146 20.88 -1.51 8.08
N LYS A 147 20.24 -2.47 7.42
CA LYS A 147 20.86 -3.61 6.79
C LYS A 147 21.17 -3.05 5.42
N SER A 148 22.34 -2.42 5.35
CA SER A 148 23.27 -2.67 4.26
C SER A 148 23.39 -4.19 4.10
N GLY A 149 22.40 -4.78 3.44
CA GLY A 149 22.15 -6.20 3.47
C GLY A 149 21.41 -6.54 2.20
N ARG A 150 22.19 -6.71 1.14
CA ARG A 150 21.89 -7.50 -0.06
C ARG A 150 20.62 -8.34 0.12
N GLY A 151 19.48 -7.77 -0.29
CA GLY A 151 18.22 -8.50 -0.30
C GLY A 151 18.30 -9.55 -1.39
N ARG A 152 18.69 -10.78 -1.02
CA ARG A 152 18.53 -11.96 -1.86
C ARG A 152 17.04 -12.08 -2.20
N VAL A 153 16.73 -11.89 -3.47
CA VAL A 153 15.38 -12.03 -4.02
C VAL A 153 15.07 -13.52 -4.14
N GLU A 154 13.86 -13.94 -3.78
CA GLU A 154 13.40 -15.35 -3.91
C GLU A 154 13.58 -15.91 -5.34
N GLY A 155 13.62 -15.07 -6.38
CA GLY A 155 13.90 -15.48 -7.76
C GLY A 155 15.37 -15.78 -8.08
N ALA A 156 16.33 -15.35 -7.26
CA ALA A 156 17.76 -15.65 -7.44
C ALA A 156 18.11 -17.11 -7.09
N PHE A 157 17.21 -17.81 -6.38
CA PHE A 157 17.38 -19.22 -6.04
C PHE A 157 17.23 -20.17 -7.23
N VAL A 158 16.51 -19.76 -8.29
CA VAL A 158 16.29 -20.56 -9.51
C VAL A 158 17.41 -20.37 -10.55
N LEU A 159 18.26 -19.35 -10.38
CA LEU A 159 19.36 -19.05 -11.29
C LEU A 159 20.63 -19.79 -10.82
N GLY A 160 21.31 -20.48 -11.74
CA GLY A 160 22.66 -21.03 -11.52
C GLY A 160 23.69 -19.93 -11.19
N GLU A 161 24.92 -20.30 -10.86
CA GLU A 161 25.96 -19.35 -10.41
C GLU A 161 26.18 -18.19 -11.38
N GLU A 162 26.22 -18.46 -12.68
CA GLU A 162 26.32 -17.44 -13.74
C GLU A 162 25.12 -16.49 -13.76
N GLY A 163 23.91 -17.02 -13.60
CA GLY A 163 22.68 -16.23 -13.60
C GLY A 163 22.60 -15.30 -12.38
N ARG A 164 23.20 -15.70 -11.25
CA ARG A 164 23.31 -14.86 -10.06
C ARG A 164 24.30 -13.71 -10.26
N ALA A 165 25.44 -13.96 -10.90
CA ALA A 165 26.42 -12.92 -11.21
C ALA A 165 25.82 -11.85 -12.13
N LEU A 166 25.17 -12.27 -13.21
CA LEU A 166 24.46 -11.36 -14.13
C LEU A 166 23.35 -10.60 -13.41
N PHE A 167 22.58 -11.27 -12.56
CA PHE A 167 21.49 -10.65 -11.82
C PHE A 167 21.98 -9.51 -10.92
N GLU A 168 23.08 -9.70 -10.20
CA GLU A 168 23.66 -8.65 -9.36
C GLU A 168 24.16 -7.46 -10.20
N ARG A 169 24.80 -7.69 -11.35
CA ARG A 169 25.22 -6.58 -12.23
C ARG A 169 24.04 -5.79 -12.79
N LEU A 170 22.99 -6.47 -13.25
CA LEU A 170 21.76 -5.81 -13.70
C LEU A 170 21.06 -5.06 -12.56
N ARG A 171 21.11 -5.60 -11.34
CA ARG A 171 20.58 -4.92 -10.14
C ARG A 171 21.34 -3.65 -9.82
N HIS A 172 22.67 -3.67 -9.91
CA HIS A 172 23.52 -2.50 -9.73
C HIS A 172 23.20 -1.42 -10.78
N LEU A 173 23.17 -1.79 -12.06
CA LEU A 173 22.81 -0.87 -13.14
C LEU A 173 21.43 -0.22 -12.90
N ARG A 174 20.43 -1.01 -12.48
CA ARG A 174 19.11 -0.48 -12.16
C ARG A 174 19.14 0.56 -11.04
N MET A 175 19.96 0.34 -10.00
CA MET A 175 20.09 1.31 -8.91
C MET A 175 20.73 2.62 -9.38
N ASP A 176 21.70 2.55 -10.30
CA ASP A 176 22.35 3.74 -10.85
C ASP A 176 21.39 4.55 -11.73
N ILE A 177 20.67 3.89 -12.64
CA ILE A 177 19.61 4.52 -13.45
C ILE A 177 18.55 5.17 -12.55
N ALA A 178 18.11 4.47 -11.51
CA ALA A 178 17.09 4.98 -10.58
C ALA A 178 17.56 6.23 -9.83
N ARG A 179 18.86 6.30 -9.49
CA ARG A 179 19.47 7.47 -8.86
C ARG A 179 19.54 8.66 -9.82
N GLU A 180 19.97 8.42 -11.06
CA GLU A 180 20.04 9.45 -12.13
C GLU A 180 18.66 10.05 -12.40
N GLU A 181 17.64 9.21 -12.50
CA GLU A 181 16.26 9.59 -12.82
C GLU A 181 15.45 10.05 -11.60
N LYS A 182 16.03 10.00 -10.39
CA LYS A 182 15.37 10.33 -9.12
C LYS A 182 14.05 9.57 -8.90
N VAL A 183 13.99 8.31 -9.35
CA VAL A 183 12.83 7.42 -9.19
C VAL A 183 13.20 6.19 -8.36
N PRO A 184 12.24 5.54 -7.68
CA PRO A 184 12.49 4.23 -7.06
C PRO A 184 12.95 3.16 -8.08
N PRO A 185 13.89 2.24 -7.74
CA PRO A 185 14.44 1.26 -8.68
C PRO A 185 13.42 0.37 -9.39
N TYR A 186 12.32 0.00 -8.72
CA TYR A 186 11.29 -0.85 -9.32
C TYR A 186 10.54 -0.15 -10.48
N ILE A 187 10.59 1.19 -10.57
CA ILE A 187 10.01 1.96 -11.69
C ILE A 187 10.83 1.74 -12.98
N VAL A 188 12.16 1.64 -12.86
CA VAL A 188 13.06 1.32 -13.98
C VAL A 188 12.71 -0.08 -14.52
N CYS A 189 12.85 -1.11 -13.67
CA CYS A 189 12.39 -2.45 -13.97
C CYS A 189 12.22 -3.29 -12.70
N THR A 190 11.31 -4.27 -12.73
CA THR A 190 11.04 -5.15 -11.58
C THR A 190 12.12 -6.23 -11.45
N ASP A 191 12.26 -6.83 -10.27
CA ASP A 191 13.16 -7.98 -10.09
C ASP A 191 12.76 -9.17 -10.98
N LYS A 192 11.46 -9.37 -11.22
CA LYS A 192 10.95 -10.39 -12.16
C LYS A 192 11.48 -10.15 -13.58
N THR A 193 11.52 -8.89 -14.00
CA THR A 193 12.10 -8.49 -15.29
C THR A 193 13.60 -8.81 -15.32
N LEU A 194 14.35 -8.49 -14.26
CA LEU A 194 15.78 -8.82 -14.18
C LEU A 194 16.06 -10.33 -14.20
N VAL A 195 15.27 -11.13 -13.45
CA VAL A 195 15.35 -12.59 -13.49
C VAL A 195 15.08 -13.12 -14.90
N HIS A 196 14.08 -12.56 -15.58
CA HIS A 196 13.75 -12.96 -16.94
C HIS A 196 14.86 -12.55 -17.94
N MET A 197 15.51 -11.40 -17.76
CA MET A 197 16.71 -11.04 -18.54
C MET A 197 17.85 -12.05 -18.32
N CYS A 198 18.06 -12.51 -17.08
CA CYS A 198 19.07 -13.53 -16.79
C CYS A 198 18.76 -14.88 -17.45
N GLN A 199 17.48 -15.21 -17.64
CA GLN A 199 17.04 -16.44 -18.31
C GLN A 199 17.16 -16.33 -19.83
N VAL A 200 16.68 -15.23 -20.42
CA VAL A 200 16.65 -15.01 -21.88
C VAL A 200 18.03 -14.63 -22.42
N LYS A 201 18.86 -13.95 -21.62
CA LYS A 201 20.18 -13.41 -22.00
C LYS A 201 20.13 -12.68 -23.36
N PRO A 202 19.28 -11.64 -23.51
CA PRO A 202 19.03 -10.97 -24.79
C PRO A 202 20.29 -10.30 -25.32
N THR A 203 20.48 -10.36 -26.64
CA THR A 203 21.67 -9.82 -27.34
C THR A 203 21.34 -8.67 -28.28
N ASN A 204 20.07 -8.49 -28.61
CA ASN A 204 19.58 -7.49 -29.55
C ASN A 204 18.24 -6.92 -29.08
N LYS A 205 17.82 -5.79 -29.68
CA LYS A 205 16.57 -5.10 -29.38
C LYS A 205 15.36 -6.04 -29.39
N ARG A 206 15.28 -6.91 -30.40
CA ARG A 206 14.13 -7.80 -30.60
C ARG A 206 13.99 -8.80 -29.46
N GLU A 207 15.09 -9.41 -29.02
CA GLU A 207 15.11 -10.31 -27.86
C GLU A 207 14.82 -9.57 -26.56
N MET A 208 15.30 -8.32 -26.43
CA MET A 208 15.04 -7.50 -25.25
C MET A 208 13.56 -7.16 -25.10
N LEU A 209 12.84 -6.94 -26.20
CA LEU A 209 11.39 -6.69 -26.21
C LEU A 209 10.56 -7.95 -25.88
N GLN A 210 11.15 -9.15 -25.96
CA GLN A 210 10.50 -10.38 -25.50
C GLN A 210 10.57 -10.54 -23.97
N VAL A 211 11.39 -9.74 -23.29
CA VAL A 211 11.49 -9.77 -21.84
C VAL A 211 10.26 -9.13 -21.20
N SER A 212 9.46 -9.95 -20.51
CA SER A 212 8.31 -9.50 -19.70
C SER A 212 8.64 -8.29 -18.81
N GLY A 213 7.97 -7.15 -19.10
CA GLY A 213 8.15 -5.88 -18.40
C GLY A 213 9.05 -4.86 -19.10
N ILE A 214 9.61 -5.20 -20.26
CA ILE A 214 10.29 -4.29 -21.19
C ILE A 214 9.42 -4.08 -22.43
N GLY A 215 8.82 -2.89 -22.52
CA GLY A 215 8.16 -2.40 -23.74
C GLY A 215 9.04 -1.38 -24.47
N GLU A 216 8.58 -0.91 -25.64
CA GLU A 216 9.34 0.00 -26.50
C GLU A 216 9.85 1.24 -25.77
N HIS A 217 8.99 1.90 -25.00
CA HIS A 217 9.37 3.11 -24.25
C HIS A 217 10.48 2.86 -23.21
N LYS A 218 10.44 1.72 -22.51
CA LYS A 218 11.50 1.37 -21.54
C LYS A 218 12.78 0.94 -22.25
N TYR A 219 12.65 0.30 -23.40
CA TYR A 219 13.80 -0.05 -24.24
C TYR A 219 14.52 1.21 -24.72
N GLU A 220 13.78 2.18 -25.26
CA GLU A 220 14.36 3.44 -25.72
C GLU A 220 15.08 4.19 -24.61
N LYS A 221 14.52 4.16 -23.40
CA LYS A 221 15.08 4.91 -22.28
C LYS A 221 16.26 4.22 -21.59
N TYR A 222 16.22 2.90 -21.43
CA TYR A 222 17.21 2.16 -20.63
C TYR A 222 17.69 0.84 -21.26
N GLY A 223 17.04 0.37 -22.33
CA GLY A 223 17.22 -0.96 -22.90
C GLY A 223 18.63 -1.23 -23.39
N GLU A 224 19.28 -0.27 -24.04
CA GLU A 224 20.67 -0.43 -24.50
C GLU A 224 21.65 -0.63 -23.34
N ARG A 225 21.49 0.11 -22.24
CA ARG A 225 22.36 -0.05 -21.05
C ARG A 225 22.24 -1.44 -20.43
N PHE A 226 21.02 -1.99 -20.38
CA PHE A 226 20.82 -3.35 -19.90
C PHE A 226 21.33 -4.41 -20.88
N LEU A 227 21.20 -4.19 -22.19
CA LEU A 227 21.75 -5.08 -23.22
C LEU A 227 23.28 -5.15 -23.15
N GLU A 228 23.95 -4.03 -22.89
CA GLU A 228 25.40 -3.98 -22.71
C GLU A 228 25.87 -4.90 -21.57
N VAL A 229 25.24 -4.81 -20.39
CA VAL A 229 25.54 -5.68 -19.24
C VAL A 229 25.26 -7.17 -19.54
N CYS A 230 24.24 -7.46 -20.36
CA CYS A 230 23.95 -8.82 -20.82
C CYS A 230 25.01 -9.35 -21.81
N ARG A 231 25.59 -8.49 -22.65
CA ARG A 231 26.66 -8.84 -23.60
C ARG A 231 28.00 -9.07 -22.89
N GLU A 232 28.33 -8.22 -21.91
CA GLU A 232 29.57 -8.31 -21.14
C GLU A 232 29.73 -9.63 -20.38
N GLU A 233 28.64 -10.22 -19.87
CA GLU A 233 28.68 -11.55 -19.22
C GLU A 233 29.16 -12.64 -20.20
N ARG A 234 28.78 -12.57 -21.48
CA ARG A 234 29.17 -13.58 -22.46
C ARG A 234 30.66 -13.50 -22.78
N THR A 235 31.21 -12.29 -22.87
CA THR A 235 32.63 -12.10 -23.21
C THR A 235 33.59 -12.61 -22.13
N CYS A 236 33.18 -12.60 -20.86
CA CYS A 236 33.99 -13.15 -19.77
C CYS A 236 34.02 -14.70 -19.72
N VAL A 237 33.06 -15.39 -20.35
CA VAL A 237 33.02 -16.86 -20.40
C VAL A 237 33.97 -17.39 -21.48
N THR A 238 34.05 -16.71 -22.64
CA THR A 238 34.93 -17.12 -23.75
C THR A 238 36.43 -17.08 -23.45
N THR A 239 36.87 -16.37 -22.42
CA THR A 239 38.29 -16.32 -22.01
C THR A 239 38.65 -17.34 -20.93
N LYS A 240 37.68 -18.03 -20.31
CA LYS A 240 37.93 -19.05 -19.27
C LYS A 240 38.01 -20.49 -19.79
N GLU A 241 37.69 -20.74 -21.06
CA GLU A 241 37.80 -22.07 -21.69
C GLU A 241 39.06 -22.24 -22.56
N ARG A 242 40.04 -21.32 -22.47
CA ARG A 242 41.36 -21.47 -23.10
C ARG A 242 42.50 -21.23 -22.11
N VAL A 243 42.64 -22.12 -21.13
CA VAL A 243 43.93 -22.49 -20.53
C VAL A 243 43.89 -23.98 -20.22
#